data_AF-A0A3B7LZA4-F1
#
_entry.id   AF-A0A3B7LZA4-F1
#
_cell.length_a   1.000
_cell.length_b   1.000
_cell.length_c   1.000
_cell.angle_alpha   90.00
_cell.angle_beta   90.00
_cell.angle_gamma   90.00
#
_symmetry.space_group_name_H-M   'P 1'
#
loop_
_entity.id
_entity.type
_entity.pdbx_description
1 polymer ?
#
loop_
_entity_poly.entity_id
_entity_poly.type
_entity_poly.pdbx_seq_one_letter_code
_entity_poly.pdbx_strand_id
1 'polypeptide(L)'
;MPKKFPEQKAEEERRYILASGAANTAELEPFLTDPNQAIRATAAMNPDADAEILDRFANDKFWGVRIEVVGHPNVSETTLRRLLEPKVSKRGVVHHAACEKLKERGVVFGANGMPLDMQK
;
A
#
# COMPACT_ATOMS: atom_id res chain seq x y z
N MET A 1 -24.88 9.84 -16.27
CA MET A 1 -23.44 10.00 -15.93
C MET A 1 -22.69 10.27 -17.22
N PRO A 2 -21.87 11.35 -17.32
CA PRO A 2 -21.08 11.57 -18.52
C PRO A 2 -20.11 10.38 -18.70
N LYS A 3 -20.20 9.72 -19.85
CA LYS A 3 -19.27 8.65 -20.23
C LYS A 3 -17.89 9.30 -20.38
N LYS A 4 -16.84 8.72 -19.81
CA LYS A 4 -15.45 9.15 -20.09
C LYS A 4 -15.29 9.22 -21.61
N PHE A 5 -14.75 10.33 -22.11
CA PHE A 5 -14.47 10.46 -23.55
C PHE A 5 -13.44 9.39 -23.94
N PRO A 6 -13.50 8.82 -25.16
CA PRO A 6 -12.62 7.73 -25.58
C PRO A 6 -11.13 7.99 -25.31
N GLU A 7 -10.68 9.23 -25.50
CA GLU A 7 -9.32 9.68 -25.23
C GLU A 7 -8.92 9.58 -23.75
N GLN A 8 -9.82 9.95 -22.83
CA GLN A 8 -9.57 9.84 -21.39
C GLN A 8 -9.44 8.38 -20.94
N LYS A 9 -10.21 7.48 -21.58
CA LYS A 9 -10.13 6.04 -21.33
C LYS A 9 -8.80 5.48 -21.85
N ALA A 10 -8.37 5.88 -23.05
CA ALA A 10 -7.10 5.46 -23.62
C ALA A 10 -5.90 5.95 -22.78
N GLU A 11 -5.94 7.19 -22.25
CA GLU A 11 -4.87 7.70 -21.39
C GLU A 11 -4.84 7.00 -20.02
N GLU A 12 -6.00 6.63 -19.47
CA GLU A 12 -6.07 5.81 -18.26
C GLU A 12 -5.48 4.41 -18.48
N GLU A 13 -5.80 3.79 -19.61
CA GLU A 13 -5.24 2.49 -20.00
C GLU A 13 -3.73 2.56 -20.20
N ARG A 14 -3.23 3.61 -20.86
CA ARG A 14 -1.79 3.86 -21.01
C ARG A 14 -1.09 3.96 -19.66
N ARG A 15 -1.62 4.76 -18.73
CA ARG A 15 -1.04 4.91 -17.38
C ARG A 15 -1.09 3.61 -16.58
N TYR A 16 -2.17 2.82 -16.73
CA TYR A 16 -2.25 1.49 -16.13
C TYR A 16 -1.12 0.56 -16.62
N ILE A 17 -0.89 0.52 -17.94
CA ILE A 17 0.19 -0.27 -18.54
C ILE A 17 1.55 0.19 -18.01
N LEU A 18 1.78 1.50 -17.94
CA LEU A 18 3.04 2.06 -17.42
C LEU A 18 3.25 1.71 -15.94
N ALA A 19 2.22 1.82 -15.10
CA ALA A 19 2.32 1.44 -13.68
C ALA A 19 2.63 -0.04 -13.48
N SER A 20 2.00 -0.90 -14.29
CA SER A 20 2.23 -2.35 -14.25
C SER A 20 3.58 -2.77 -14.80
N GLY A 21 4.15 -1.99 -15.73
CA GLY A 21 5.40 -2.29 -16.42
C GLY A 21 6.61 -1.49 -15.94
N ALA A 22 6.45 -0.66 -14.92
CA ALA A 22 7.54 0.10 -14.31
C ALA A 22 8.57 -0.87 -13.71
N ALA A 23 9.86 -0.62 -13.97
CA ALA A 23 10.95 -1.54 -13.62
C ALA A 23 11.81 -1.05 -12.44
N ASN A 24 11.50 0.12 -11.88
CA ASN A 24 12.25 0.71 -10.77
C ASN A 24 11.43 1.81 -10.06
N THR A 25 11.96 2.25 -8.93
CA THR A 25 11.36 3.31 -8.10
C THR A 25 11.12 4.61 -8.85
N ALA A 26 12.06 5.07 -9.68
CA ALA A 26 11.90 6.33 -10.43
C ALA A 26 10.73 6.28 -11.43
N GLU A 27 10.46 5.12 -12.02
CA GLU A 27 9.29 4.91 -12.90
C GLU A 27 7.98 4.77 -12.12
N LEU A 28 8.04 4.31 -10.87
CA LEU A 28 6.87 4.19 -9.99
C LEU A 28 6.47 5.51 -9.32
N GLU A 29 7.42 6.42 -9.08
CA GLU A 29 7.20 7.70 -8.40
C GLU A 29 6.04 8.55 -8.95
N PRO A 30 5.86 8.71 -10.27
CA PRO A 30 4.76 9.50 -10.83
C PRO A 30 3.38 8.97 -10.44
N PHE A 31 3.25 7.67 -10.14
CA PHE A 31 1.97 7.06 -9.80
C PHE A 31 1.53 7.30 -8.36
N LEU A 32 2.40 7.79 -7.47
CA LEU A 32 2.01 8.13 -6.09
C LEU A 32 0.86 9.14 -6.01
N THR A 33 0.71 9.98 -7.03
CA THR A 33 -0.30 11.04 -7.10
C THR A 33 -1.29 10.83 -8.25
N ASP A 34 -1.29 9.66 -8.91
CA ASP A 34 -2.23 9.36 -10.00
C ASP A 34 -3.68 9.58 -9.53
N PRO A 35 -4.54 10.26 -10.30
CA PRO A 35 -5.92 10.53 -9.86
C PRO A 35 -6.75 9.24 -9.69
N ASN A 36 -6.40 8.16 -10.38
CA ASN A 36 -7.10 6.88 -10.30
C ASN A 36 -6.46 5.97 -9.24
N GLN A 37 -7.22 5.70 -8.17
CA GLN A 37 -6.79 4.81 -7.09
C GLN A 37 -6.40 3.40 -7.56
N ALA A 38 -7.00 2.89 -8.63
CA ALA A 38 -6.67 1.57 -9.16
C ALA A 38 -5.26 1.55 -9.75
N ILE A 39 -4.83 2.63 -10.43
CA ILE A 39 -3.48 2.76 -10.97
C ILE A 39 -2.46 2.86 -9.84
N ARG A 40 -2.79 3.59 -8.76
CA ARG A 40 -1.92 3.66 -7.57
C ARG A 40 -1.78 2.30 -6.89
N ALA A 41 -2.86 1.52 -6.83
CA ALA A 41 -2.82 0.15 -6.32
C ALA A 41 -1.97 -0.77 -7.22
N THR A 42 -2.13 -0.68 -8.55
CA THR A 42 -1.28 -1.40 -9.51
C THR A 42 0.20 -1.07 -9.32
N ALA A 43 0.55 0.20 -9.14
CA ALA A 43 1.92 0.62 -8.89
C ALA A 43 2.47 0.09 -7.55
N ALA A 44 1.66 0.10 -6.48
CA ALA A 44 2.04 -0.47 -5.18
C ALA A 44 2.18 -2.00 -5.18
N MET A 45 1.45 -2.69 -6.05
CA MET A 45 1.53 -4.15 -6.24
C MET A 45 2.70 -4.56 -7.15
N ASN A 46 3.33 -3.62 -7.86
CA ASN A 46 4.38 -3.92 -8.83
C ASN A 46 5.57 -4.63 -8.15
N PRO A 47 6.02 -5.79 -8.66
CA PRO A 47 7.08 -6.59 -8.05
C PRO A 47 8.43 -5.86 -7.92
N ASP A 48 8.69 -4.85 -8.76
CA ASP A 48 9.90 -4.03 -8.73
C ASP A 48 9.79 -2.86 -7.74
N ALA A 49 8.65 -2.72 -7.02
CA ALA A 49 8.51 -1.78 -5.94
C ALA A 49 9.40 -2.18 -4.75
N ASP A 50 10.36 -1.31 -4.43
CA ASP A 50 11.23 -1.48 -3.26
C ASP A 50 10.57 -1.00 -1.96
N ALA A 51 11.26 -1.23 -0.84
CA ALA A 51 10.76 -0.84 0.48
C ALA A 51 10.52 0.67 0.64
N GLU A 52 11.30 1.52 -0.04
CA GLU A 52 11.22 2.98 0.09
C GLU A 52 9.99 3.53 -0.63
N ILE A 53 9.74 3.09 -1.86
CA ILE A 53 8.56 3.51 -2.60
C ILE A 53 7.28 2.95 -1.99
N LEU A 54 7.32 1.72 -1.46
CA LEU A 54 6.20 1.12 -0.72
C LEU A 54 5.87 1.93 0.55
N ASP A 55 6.88 2.43 1.27
CA ASP A 55 6.65 3.31 2.42
C ASP A 55 5.91 4.59 2.03
N ARG A 56 6.20 5.14 0.85
CA ARG A 56 5.48 6.29 0.29
C ARG A 56 4.05 5.92 -0.08
N PHE A 57 3.81 4.79 -0.76
CA PHE A 57 2.46 4.29 -1.05
C PHE A 57 1.65 3.97 0.22
N ALA A 58 2.29 3.63 1.34
CA ALA A 58 1.60 3.40 2.61
C ALA A 58 0.91 4.67 3.15
N ASN A 59 1.25 5.86 2.65
CA ASN A 59 0.60 7.13 2.97
C ASN A 59 -0.63 7.42 2.10
N ASP A 60 -0.98 6.53 1.17
CA ASP A 60 -2.14 6.72 0.30
C ASP A 60 -3.42 6.90 1.12
N LYS A 61 -4.32 7.79 0.68
CA LYS A 61 -5.60 8.04 1.36
C LYS A 61 -6.56 6.86 1.30
N PHE A 62 -6.50 6.04 0.25
CA PHE A 62 -7.37 4.88 0.08
C PHE A 62 -6.75 3.63 0.67
N TRP A 63 -7.55 2.94 1.47
CA TRP A 63 -7.11 1.73 2.16
C TRP A 63 -6.71 0.60 1.19
N GLY A 64 -7.31 0.53 -0.01
CA GLY A 64 -6.99 -0.50 -1.00
C GLY A 64 -5.52 -0.45 -1.44
N VAL A 65 -4.98 0.74 -1.70
CA VAL A 65 -3.56 0.91 -2.03
C VAL A 65 -2.68 0.48 -0.86
N ARG A 66 -3.06 0.84 0.37
CA ARG A 66 -2.32 0.44 1.57
C ARG A 66 -2.37 -1.09 1.81
N ILE A 67 -3.42 -1.78 1.37
CA ILE A 67 -3.49 -3.25 1.44
C ILE A 67 -2.50 -3.89 0.48
N GLU A 68 -2.37 -3.38 -0.76
CA GLU A 68 -1.34 -3.86 -1.69
C GLU A 68 0.06 -3.71 -1.10
N VAL A 69 0.33 -2.56 -0.45
CA VAL A 69 1.59 -2.35 0.26
C VAL A 69 1.84 -3.40 1.36
N VAL A 70 0.83 -3.70 2.20
CA VAL A 70 0.98 -4.70 3.27
C VAL A 70 1.22 -6.11 2.70
N GLY A 71 0.55 -6.45 1.61
CA GLY A 71 0.69 -7.75 0.94
C GLY A 71 2.05 -7.94 0.26
N HIS A 72 2.71 -6.83 -0.10
CA HIS A 72 3.92 -6.86 -0.91
C HIS A 72 5.10 -7.57 -0.21
N PRO A 73 5.88 -8.43 -0.91
CA PRO A 73 7.02 -9.12 -0.32
C PRO A 73 8.11 -8.15 0.19
N ASN A 74 8.34 -7.05 -0.54
CA ASN A 74 9.39 -6.07 -0.22
C ASN A 74 9.00 -5.04 0.84
N VAL A 75 7.77 -5.09 1.40
CA VAL A 75 7.36 -4.11 2.42
C VAL A 75 8.23 -4.22 3.66
N SER A 76 8.71 -3.08 4.16
CA SER A 76 9.55 -3.08 5.36
C SER A 76 8.73 -3.34 6.63
N GLU A 77 9.37 -3.87 7.67
CA GLU A 77 8.74 -4.01 8.99
C GLU A 77 8.36 -2.66 9.60
N THR A 78 9.18 -1.63 9.37
CA THR A 78 8.93 -0.26 9.86
C THR A 78 7.66 0.32 9.23
N THR A 79 7.44 0.12 7.93
CA THR A 79 6.19 0.50 7.24
C THR A 79 4.98 -0.25 7.82
N LEU A 80 5.09 -1.58 8.02
CA LEU A 80 4.00 -2.38 8.61
C LEU A 80 3.62 -1.90 10.02
N ARG A 81 4.60 -1.59 10.86
CA ARG A 81 4.37 -1.07 12.22
C ARG A 81 3.68 0.30 12.20
N ARG A 82 4.04 1.16 11.26
CA ARG A 82 3.41 2.48 11.07
C ARG A 82 1.95 2.39 10.61
N LEU A 83 1.57 1.30 9.94
CA LEU A 83 0.19 1.05 9.51
C LEU A 83 -0.72 0.50 10.63
N LEU A 84 -0.18 0.23 11.83
CA LEU A 84 -0.98 -0.19 12.98
C LEU A 84 -1.73 0.99 13.61
N GLU A 85 -3.01 0.79 13.90
CA GLU A 85 -3.81 1.77 14.62
C GLU A 85 -3.84 1.47 16.13
N PRO A 86 -3.32 2.39 16.98
CA PRO A 86 -3.31 2.21 18.42
C PRO A 86 -4.71 2.25 19.05
N LYS A 87 -5.66 3.01 18.49
CA LYS A 87 -7.02 3.10 19.03
C LYS A 87 -7.87 1.94 18.53
N VAL A 88 -8.29 1.06 19.44
CA VAL A 88 -9.10 -0.13 19.12
C VAL A 88 -10.31 0.20 18.24
N SER A 89 -11.02 1.31 18.51
CA SER A 89 -12.20 1.75 17.75
C SER A 89 -11.92 2.23 16.31
N LYS A 90 -10.67 2.50 15.97
CA LYS A 90 -10.25 2.96 14.63
C LYS A 90 -9.58 1.85 13.82
N ARG A 91 -9.37 0.67 14.40
CA ARG A 91 -8.75 -0.45 13.70
C ARG A 91 -9.64 -0.88 12.54
N GLY A 92 -9.05 -0.87 11.35
CA GLY A 92 -9.69 -1.31 10.13
C GLY A 92 -8.90 -2.41 9.44
N VAL A 93 -9.29 -2.70 8.21
CA VAL A 93 -8.69 -3.75 7.38
C VAL A 93 -7.17 -3.65 7.26
N VAL A 94 -6.62 -2.45 7.14
CA VAL A 94 -5.17 -2.22 7.02
C VAL A 94 -4.42 -2.60 8.31
N HIS A 95 -4.97 -2.26 9.48
CA HIS A 95 -4.36 -2.65 10.76
C HIS A 95 -4.34 -4.18 10.90
N HIS A 96 -5.45 -4.86 10.60
CA HIS A 96 -5.51 -6.31 10.71
C HIS A 96 -4.56 -7.01 9.72
N ALA A 97 -4.50 -6.54 8.48
CA ALA A 97 -3.56 -7.07 7.49
C ALA A 97 -2.11 -6.88 7.94
N ALA A 98 -1.76 -5.70 8.48
CA ALA A 98 -0.42 -5.44 9.00
C ALA A 98 -0.10 -6.34 10.22
N CYS A 99 -1.07 -6.56 11.12
CA CYS A 99 -0.92 -7.51 12.23
C CYS A 99 -0.61 -8.92 11.74
N GLU A 100 -1.38 -9.45 10.79
CA GLU A 100 -1.15 -10.79 10.24
C GLU A 100 0.23 -10.89 9.58
N LYS A 101 0.59 -9.90 8.76
CA LYS A 101 1.90 -9.86 8.10
C LYS A 101 3.07 -9.79 9.09
N LEU A 102 2.92 -9.04 10.18
CA LEU A 102 3.93 -8.96 11.25
C LEU A 102 4.03 -10.28 12.03
N LYS A 103 2.91 -10.95 12.31
CA LYS A 103 2.91 -12.29 12.94
C LYS A 103 3.58 -13.33 12.05
N GLU A 104 3.34 -13.30 10.73
CA GLU A 104 4.05 -14.14 9.76
C GLU A 104 5.57 -13.94 9.82
N ARG A 105 6.02 -12.72 10.15
CA ARG A 105 7.43 -12.36 10.36
C ARG A 105 7.94 -12.66 11.78
N GLY A 106 7.14 -13.31 12.62
CA GLY A 106 7.51 -13.70 13.98
C GLY A 106 7.35 -12.62 15.04
N VAL A 107 6.71 -11.49 14.73
CA VAL A 107 6.44 -10.44 15.73
C VAL A 107 5.34 -10.89 16.69
N VAL A 108 5.63 -10.80 17.99
CA VAL A 108 4.71 -11.22 19.06
C VAL A 108 3.78 -10.07 19.45
N PHE A 109 2.47 -10.35 19.52
CA PHE A 109 1.44 -9.38 19.88
C PHE A 109 0.91 -9.64 21.30
N GLY A 110 0.60 -8.56 22.03
CA GLY A 110 -0.07 -8.63 23.33
C GLY A 110 -1.59 -8.68 23.21
N ALA A 111 -2.26 -8.82 24.36
CA ALA A 111 -3.74 -8.87 24.45
C ALA A 111 -4.43 -7.60 23.93
N ASN A 112 -3.72 -6.46 23.92
CA ASN A 112 -4.22 -5.21 23.35
C ASN A 112 -4.19 -5.18 21.82
N GLY A 113 -3.68 -6.21 21.13
CA GLY A 113 -3.56 -6.26 19.67
C GLY A 113 -2.46 -5.36 19.10
N MET A 114 -1.42 -5.05 19.89
CA MET A 114 -0.21 -4.34 19.45
C MET A 114 1.04 -5.20 19.67
N PRO A 115 2.14 -4.99 18.92
CA PRO A 115 3.42 -5.66 19.17
C PRO A 115 3.92 -5.43 20.60
N LEU A 116 4.44 -6.47 21.27
CA LEU A 116 4.89 -6.38 22.68
C LEU A 116 6.02 -5.37 22.89
N ASP A 117 6.89 -5.22 21.90
CA ASP A 117 8.01 -4.29 21.92
C ASP A 117 7.59 -2.81 21.80
N MET A 118 6.33 -2.53 21.42
CA MET A 118 5.76 -1.19 21.32
C MET A 118 4.94 -0.77 22.56
N GLN A 119 4.90 -1.59 23.62
CA GLN A 119 4.04 -1.37 24.80
C GLN A 119 4.76 -0.72 25.99
N LYS A 120 5.92 -0.09 25.75
CA LYS A 120 6.71 0.59 26.78
C LYS A 120 6.28 2.04 26.99
#